data_AF-A0A2N6ETT5-F1
#
_entry.id   AF-A0A2N6ETT5-F1
#
_cell.length_a   1.000
_cell.length_b   1.000
_cell.length_c   1.000
_cell.angle_alpha   90.00
_cell.angle_beta   90.00
_cell.angle_gamma   90.00
#
_symmetry.space_group_name_H-M   'P 1'
#
loop_
_entity.id
_entity.type
_entity.pdbx_description
1 polymer ?
#
loop_
_entity_poly.entity_id
_entity_poly.type
_entity_poly.pdbx_seq_one_letter_code
_entity_poly.pdbx_strand_id
1 'polypeptide(L)'
;MSSRPLRHFLSIVVTSLLVASCALLHPVDDRGFYLDSGIHSQTKTPYGPAGYDREGYDREGWNKFGWNRDRINRNTGDFFDTEGYDHEGFDRAGYDNAGYDRLGFDKTGWNKEGWDRHKNSRDTGTHYDTYGYDISGYDRQGYDIRGYNRCGYNKRGYNRQGYNPNIPSPSDSYNNPLACKLNRINANDQQYDNKGYDQNGYDQYGYDRWGYDRNGYDENGFSRWGYDRSGYDKQGYNKSGYSRYGFDKNGYDGEGYDQYCYDEEGYGRDGYDDEGYDRNGYDRDGYNRHGRDSAGKTRYVK
;
A
#
# COMPACT_ATOMS: atom_id res chain seq x y z
N MET A 1 -65.35 -34.94 63.40
CA MET A 1 -64.64 -34.03 62.47
C MET A 1 -63.15 -34.32 62.65
N SER A 2 -62.56 -35.18 61.81
CA SER A 2 -61.72 -34.82 60.66
C SER A 2 -60.45 -34.08 61.12
N SER A 3 -59.22 -34.58 60.99
CA SER A 3 -58.61 -35.20 59.81
C SER A 3 -57.29 -35.93 60.17
N ARG A 4 -56.86 -36.82 59.27
CA ARG A 4 -55.77 -37.81 59.36
C ARG A 4 -54.35 -37.22 59.31
N PRO A 5 -53.30 -37.97 59.74
CA PRO A 5 -51.90 -37.59 59.60
C PRO A 5 -51.37 -37.86 58.18
N LEU A 6 -50.46 -37.01 57.69
CA LEU A 6 -49.79 -37.16 56.38
C LEU A 6 -48.27 -37.31 56.57
N ARG A 7 -47.75 -38.43 56.03
CA ARG A 7 -46.47 -38.62 55.30
C ARG A 7 -45.16 -38.42 56.07
N HIS A 8 -44.30 -39.46 56.03
CA HIS A 8 -43.03 -39.40 55.29
C HIS A 8 -42.63 -40.79 54.78
N PHE A 9 -42.42 -40.86 53.46
CA PHE A 9 -41.98 -42.01 52.68
C PHE A 9 -40.54 -41.76 52.21
N LEU A 10 -39.71 -42.81 52.30
CA LEU A 10 -38.58 -43.21 51.45
C LEU A 10 -37.56 -42.18 50.93
N SER A 11 -36.27 -42.42 51.25
CA SER A 11 -35.17 -42.67 50.28
C SER A 11 -33.84 -42.72 51.05
N ILE A 12 -33.29 -43.88 51.39
CA ILE A 12 -32.29 -44.63 50.59
C ILE A 12 -31.19 -43.68 50.06
N VAL A 13 -30.15 -43.47 50.87
CA VAL A 13 -28.87 -42.91 50.42
C VAL A 13 -27.99 -44.09 50.01
N VAL A 14 -28.00 -44.43 48.73
CA VAL A 14 -26.99 -45.29 48.13
C VAL A 14 -25.73 -44.44 47.94
N THR A 15 -24.76 -44.60 48.82
CA THR A 15 -23.37 -44.16 48.60
C THR A 15 -22.72 -45.09 47.58
N SER A 16 -23.03 -44.90 46.31
CA SER A 16 -22.24 -45.46 45.21
C SER A 16 -21.09 -44.51 44.92
N LEU A 17 -19.88 -44.96 45.23
CA LEU A 17 -18.63 -44.47 44.66
C LEU A 17 -18.74 -44.47 43.12
N LEU A 18 -19.17 -43.36 42.54
CA LEU A 18 -18.73 -42.98 41.21
C LEU A 18 -17.37 -42.33 41.40
N VAL A 19 -16.34 -43.14 41.28
CA VAL A 19 -14.99 -42.67 40.96
C VAL A 19 -15.16 -41.80 39.73
N ALA A 20 -15.13 -40.48 39.94
CA ALA A 20 -14.89 -39.55 38.87
C ALA A 20 -13.52 -39.93 38.32
N SER A 21 -13.49 -40.78 37.28
CA SER A 21 -12.42 -40.74 36.32
C SER A 21 -12.46 -39.34 35.75
N CYS A 22 -11.74 -38.44 36.43
CA CYS A 22 -11.25 -37.22 35.86
C CYS A 22 -10.36 -37.70 34.70
N ALA A 23 -10.99 -38.02 33.57
CA ALA A 23 -10.31 -38.22 32.32
C ALA A 23 -9.59 -36.90 32.10
N LEU A 24 -8.29 -36.91 32.38
CA LEU A 24 -7.38 -35.84 32.01
C LEU A 24 -7.64 -35.63 30.52
N LEU A 25 -8.44 -34.63 30.20
CA LEU A 25 -8.69 -34.19 28.84
C LEU A 25 -7.33 -33.65 28.39
N HIS A 26 -6.53 -34.52 27.79
CA HIS A 26 -5.27 -34.13 27.18
C HIS A 26 -5.65 -33.30 25.95
N PRO A 27 -5.46 -31.97 26.00
CA PRO A 27 -5.84 -31.12 24.88
C PRO A 27 -5.02 -31.50 23.66
N VAL A 28 -5.66 -31.50 22.49
CA VAL A 28 -5.03 -31.76 21.20
C VAL A 28 -5.03 -30.49 20.36
N ASP A 29 -4.02 -30.33 19.50
CA ASP A 29 -4.05 -29.29 18.46
C ASP A 29 -4.99 -29.68 17.30
N ASP A 30 -5.20 -28.74 16.37
CA ASP A 30 -6.07 -28.94 15.19
C ASP A 30 -5.61 -30.09 14.29
N ARG A 31 -4.37 -30.56 14.45
CA ARG A 31 -3.78 -31.69 13.72
C ARG A 31 -3.80 -32.98 14.53
N GLY A 32 -4.45 -32.99 15.69
CA GLY A 32 -4.67 -34.18 16.51
C GLY A 32 -3.48 -34.60 17.38
N PHE A 33 -2.47 -33.75 17.56
CA PHE A 33 -1.35 -34.01 18.47
C PHE A 33 -1.65 -33.53 19.88
N TYR A 34 -1.42 -34.37 20.88
CA TYR A 34 -1.52 -33.97 22.28
C TYR A 34 -0.50 -32.87 22.59
N LEU A 35 -0.96 -31.78 23.21
CA LEU A 35 -0.14 -30.59 23.44
C LEU A 35 1.02 -30.85 24.41
N ASP A 36 0.84 -31.79 25.34
CA ASP A 36 1.76 -32.13 26.42
C ASP A 36 2.85 -33.13 26.00
N SER A 37 2.51 -34.09 25.14
CA SER A 37 3.37 -35.21 24.78
C SER A 37 3.86 -35.18 23.33
N GLY A 38 3.20 -34.40 22.46
CA GLY A 38 3.49 -34.39 21.03
C GLY A 38 3.12 -35.69 20.30
N ILE A 39 2.43 -36.61 20.98
CA ILE A 39 1.94 -37.86 20.39
C ILE A 39 0.62 -37.59 19.66
N HIS A 40 0.48 -38.14 18.46
CA HIS A 40 -0.75 -38.05 17.69
C HIS A 40 -1.83 -38.98 18.25
N SER A 41 -3.02 -38.42 18.48
CA SER A 41 -4.15 -39.08 19.16
C SER A 41 -4.63 -40.37 18.49
N GLN A 42 -4.54 -40.49 17.16
CA GLN A 42 -4.98 -41.69 16.42
C GLN A 42 -3.86 -42.72 16.22
N THR A 43 -2.74 -42.32 15.60
CA THR A 43 -1.61 -43.22 15.31
C THR A 43 -0.89 -43.70 16.57
N LYS A 44 -1.06 -43.02 17.71
CA LYS A 44 -0.34 -43.28 18.97
C LYS A 44 1.19 -43.22 18.82
N THR A 45 1.66 -42.47 17.82
CA THR A 45 3.08 -42.21 17.58
C THR A 45 3.35 -40.71 17.53
N PRO A 46 4.62 -40.25 17.54
CA PRO A 46 4.94 -38.85 17.30
C PRO A 46 4.55 -38.34 15.91
N TYR A 47 4.07 -39.20 15.01
CA TYR A 47 3.76 -38.88 13.63
C TYR A 47 2.28 -39.04 13.35
N GLY A 48 1.70 -38.06 12.64
CA GLY A 48 0.34 -38.12 12.15
C GLY A 48 0.17 -39.13 11.00
N PRO A 49 -1.06 -39.32 10.50
CA PRO A 49 -1.35 -40.26 9.40
C PRO A 49 -0.57 -39.95 8.12
N ALA A 50 -0.26 -38.67 7.88
CA ALA A 50 0.55 -38.23 6.75
C ALA A 50 2.06 -38.52 6.91
N GLY A 51 2.49 -39.09 8.04
CA GLY A 51 3.88 -39.44 8.30
C GLY A 51 4.74 -38.33 8.89
N TYR A 52 4.17 -37.16 9.16
CA TYR A 52 4.87 -36.00 9.73
C TYR A 52 4.58 -35.82 11.21
N ASP A 53 5.55 -35.35 11.96
CA ASP A 53 5.43 -34.98 13.36
C ASP A 53 4.65 -33.67 13.55
N ARG A 54 4.47 -33.26 14.81
CA ARG A 54 3.79 -32.01 15.17
C ARG A 54 4.48 -30.77 14.58
N GLU A 55 5.75 -30.84 14.26
CA GLU A 55 6.50 -29.73 13.65
C GLU A 55 6.53 -29.81 12.12
N GLY A 56 5.99 -30.88 11.53
CA GLY A 56 5.87 -31.06 10.09
C GLY A 56 7.04 -31.82 9.46
N TYR A 57 7.82 -32.58 10.24
CA TYR A 57 8.96 -33.38 9.76
C TYR A 57 8.63 -34.87 9.77
N ASP A 58 9.05 -35.57 8.73
CA ASP A 58 8.93 -37.02 8.64
C ASP A 58 9.89 -37.74 9.59
N ARG A 59 9.87 -39.07 9.56
CA ARG A 59 10.75 -39.91 10.42
C ARG A 59 12.23 -39.76 10.10
N GLU A 60 12.55 -39.29 8.91
CA GLU A 60 13.92 -39.03 8.44
C GLU A 60 14.35 -37.59 8.79
N GLY A 61 13.47 -36.78 9.37
CA GLY A 61 13.75 -35.41 9.78
C GLY A 61 13.54 -34.38 8.67
N TRP A 62 12.83 -34.71 7.60
CA TRP A 62 12.56 -33.82 6.46
C TRP A 62 11.11 -33.35 6.44
N ASN A 63 10.89 -32.08 6.17
CA ASN A 63 9.54 -31.58 5.92
C ASN A 63 9.06 -31.94 4.51
N LYS A 64 7.79 -31.69 4.24
CA LYS A 64 7.16 -31.97 2.92
C LYS A 64 7.83 -31.26 1.73
N PHE A 65 8.65 -30.24 1.98
CA PHE A 65 9.37 -29.45 0.98
C PHE A 65 10.85 -29.88 0.85
N GLY A 66 11.27 -30.94 1.57
CA GLY A 66 12.63 -31.46 1.52
C GLY A 66 13.64 -30.67 2.36
N TRP A 67 13.19 -29.93 3.37
CA TRP A 67 14.08 -29.23 4.31
C TRP A 67 14.12 -29.92 5.66
N ASN A 68 15.31 -30.05 6.24
CA ASN A 68 15.46 -30.56 7.61
C ASN A 68 15.34 -29.44 8.66
N ARG A 69 15.43 -29.80 9.94
CA ARG A 69 15.34 -28.88 11.08
C ARG A 69 16.48 -27.86 11.13
N ASP A 70 17.62 -28.19 10.52
CA ASP A 70 18.78 -27.30 10.37
C ASP A 70 18.69 -26.42 9.11
N ARG A 71 17.55 -26.43 8.41
CA ARG A 71 17.30 -25.68 7.17
C ARG A 71 18.18 -26.12 5.99
N ILE A 72 18.70 -27.33 6.02
CA ILE A 72 19.42 -27.95 4.91
C ILE A 72 18.42 -28.60 3.96
N ASN A 73 18.63 -28.46 2.65
CA ASN A 73 17.81 -29.08 1.61
C ASN A 73 18.30 -30.50 1.29
N ARG A 74 17.35 -31.43 1.13
CA ARG A 74 17.59 -32.85 0.86
C ARG A 74 18.37 -33.10 -0.42
N ASN A 75 18.13 -32.29 -1.46
CA ASN A 75 18.68 -32.52 -2.79
C ASN A 75 20.08 -31.92 -2.95
N THR A 76 20.34 -30.77 -2.32
CA THR A 76 21.61 -30.04 -2.49
C THR A 76 22.58 -30.25 -1.32
N GLY A 77 22.10 -30.60 -0.13
CA GLY A 77 22.91 -30.63 1.09
C GLY A 77 23.37 -29.24 1.56
N ASP A 78 22.76 -28.17 1.04
CA ASP A 78 23.04 -26.77 1.38
C ASP A 78 21.76 -26.11 1.95
N PHE A 79 21.89 -24.88 2.44
CA PHE A 79 20.78 -24.01 2.86
C PHE A 79 19.91 -23.52 1.69
N PHE A 80 20.23 -23.91 0.45
CA PHE A 80 19.54 -23.50 -0.78
C PHE A 80 19.15 -24.73 -1.58
N ASP A 81 17.95 -24.73 -2.17
CA ASP A 81 17.47 -25.78 -3.06
C ASP A 81 18.17 -25.74 -4.44
N THR A 82 17.71 -26.60 -5.35
CA THR A 82 18.25 -26.69 -6.71
C THR A 82 17.98 -25.46 -7.57
N GLU A 83 16.99 -24.65 -7.20
CA GLU A 83 16.66 -23.39 -7.87
C GLU A 83 17.43 -22.21 -7.25
N GLY A 84 18.11 -22.43 -6.13
CA GLY A 84 18.93 -21.45 -5.45
C GLY A 84 18.18 -20.65 -4.38
N TYR A 85 17.01 -21.11 -3.94
CA TYR A 85 16.21 -20.49 -2.88
C TYR A 85 16.36 -21.22 -1.55
N ASP A 86 16.33 -20.48 -0.46
CA ASP A 86 16.36 -21.06 0.88
C ASP A 86 14.99 -21.63 1.31
N HIS A 87 14.93 -22.21 2.51
CA HIS A 87 13.70 -22.76 3.07
C HIS A 87 12.54 -21.76 3.26
N GLU A 88 12.82 -20.46 3.16
CA GLU A 88 11.85 -19.37 3.23
C GLU A 88 11.50 -18.82 1.83
N GLY A 89 12.13 -19.31 0.76
CA GLY A 89 11.88 -18.91 -0.62
C GLY A 89 12.70 -17.71 -1.09
N PHE A 90 13.86 -17.42 -0.47
CA PHE A 90 14.74 -16.32 -0.83
C PHE A 90 16.03 -16.82 -1.46
N ASP A 91 16.45 -16.17 -2.55
CA ASP A 91 17.69 -16.47 -3.24
C ASP A 91 18.93 -16.17 -2.38
N ARG A 92 20.11 -16.49 -2.91
CA ARG A 92 21.39 -16.21 -2.24
C ARG A 92 21.65 -14.72 -1.99
N ALA A 93 21.00 -13.83 -2.75
CA ALA A 93 21.06 -12.39 -2.54
C ALA A 93 19.99 -11.90 -1.53
N GLY A 94 19.11 -12.78 -1.05
CA GLY A 94 18.07 -12.50 -0.08
C GLY A 94 16.76 -12.00 -0.67
N TYR A 95 16.48 -12.27 -1.95
CA TYR A 95 15.27 -11.85 -2.66
C TYR A 95 14.37 -13.02 -3.02
N ASP A 96 13.05 -12.83 -2.87
CA ASP A 96 12.05 -13.78 -3.31
C ASP A 96 11.95 -13.84 -4.85
N ASN A 97 11.12 -14.74 -5.36
CA ASN A 97 10.89 -14.88 -6.80
C ASN A 97 10.25 -13.65 -7.47
N ALA A 98 9.69 -12.72 -6.68
CA ALA A 98 9.12 -11.46 -7.14
C ALA A 98 10.14 -10.31 -7.06
N GLY A 99 11.36 -10.57 -6.58
CA GLY A 99 12.44 -9.61 -6.46
C GLY A 99 12.40 -8.74 -5.21
N TYR A 100 11.69 -9.16 -4.17
CA TYR A 100 11.59 -8.47 -2.88
C TYR A 100 12.39 -9.17 -1.80
N ASP A 101 13.07 -8.39 -0.97
CA ASP A 101 13.80 -8.92 0.17
C ASP A 101 12.86 -9.43 1.28
N ARG A 102 13.44 -9.99 2.35
CA ARG A 102 12.66 -10.48 3.52
C ARG A 102 11.83 -9.41 4.23
N LEU A 103 12.14 -8.13 3.99
CA LEU A 103 11.39 -7.00 4.54
C LEU A 103 10.33 -6.47 3.55
N GLY A 104 10.20 -7.09 2.37
CA GLY A 104 9.24 -6.73 1.34
C GLY A 104 9.68 -5.56 0.45
N PHE A 105 10.98 -5.28 0.35
CA PHE A 105 11.53 -4.21 -0.50
C PHE A 105 12.29 -4.77 -1.70
N ASP A 106 12.07 -4.18 -2.86
CA ASP A 106 12.77 -4.53 -4.09
C ASP A 106 14.26 -4.13 -4.05
N LYS A 107 15.00 -4.49 -5.10
CA LYS A 107 16.43 -4.15 -5.25
C LYS A 107 16.71 -2.65 -5.27
N THR A 108 15.69 -1.82 -5.55
CA THR A 108 15.79 -0.36 -5.54
C THR A 108 15.33 0.26 -4.21
N GLY A 109 14.94 -0.56 -3.23
CA GLY A 109 14.57 -0.13 -1.90
C GLY A 109 13.10 0.24 -1.72
N TRP A 110 12.22 -0.14 -2.63
CA TRP A 110 10.79 0.18 -2.61
C TRP A 110 9.94 -1.06 -2.36
N ASN A 111 8.90 -0.94 -1.54
CA ASN A 111 7.93 -2.01 -1.36
C ASN A 111 6.89 -2.04 -2.50
N LYS A 112 6.00 -3.05 -2.46
CA LYS A 112 4.94 -3.23 -3.48
C LYS A 112 3.97 -2.05 -3.56
N GLU A 113 3.76 -1.33 -2.45
CA GLU A 113 2.89 -0.15 -2.41
C GLU A 113 3.63 1.17 -2.71
N GLY A 114 4.90 1.12 -3.11
CA GLY A 114 5.66 2.32 -3.49
C GLY A 114 6.21 3.12 -2.30
N TRP A 115 6.55 2.46 -1.19
CA TRP A 115 7.18 3.09 -0.03
C TRP A 115 8.62 2.65 0.15
N ASP A 116 9.51 3.57 0.48
CA ASP A 116 10.90 3.26 0.81
C ASP A 116 11.05 2.74 2.25
N ARG A 117 12.27 2.30 2.61
CA ARG A 117 12.58 1.85 3.98
C ARG A 117 12.43 2.93 5.06
N HIS A 118 12.49 4.20 4.66
CA HIS A 118 12.25 5.35 5.53
C HIS A 118 10.76 5.72 5.60
N LYS A 119 9.87 4.93 4.97
CA LYS A 119 8.42 5.17 4.88
C LYS A 119 8.08 6.42 4.07
N ASN A 120 8.90 6.81 3.10
CA ASN A 120 8.55 7.85 2.14
C ASN A 120 7.85 7.24 0.93
N SER A 121 6.83 7.91 0.43
CA SER A 121 6.12 7.55 -0.80
C SER A 121 6.99 7.87 -2.02
N ARG A 122 6.98 6.97 -3.01
CA ARG A 122 7.70 7.11 -4.28
C ARG A 122 7.25 8.32 -5.07
N ASP A 123 5.97 8.68 -4.95
CA ASP A 123 5.35 9.74 -5.73
C ASP A 123 5.62 11.12 -5.13
N THR A 124 5.69 11.22 -3.79
CA THR A 124 5.80 12.51 -3.10
C THR A 124 7.19 12.76 -2.50
N GLY A 125 7.98 11.71 -2.26
CA GLY A 125 9.23 11.79 -1.49
C GLY A 125 9.02 12.13 -0.01
N THR A 126 7.79 12.04 0.51
CA THR A 126 7.46 12.33 1.92
C THR A 126 6.82 11.13 2.58
N HIS A 127 6.64 11.17 3.91
CA HIS A 127 5.91 10.14 4.66
C HIS A 127 4.42 9.99 4.31
N TYR A 128 3.92 10.69 3.29
CA TYR A 128 2.52 10.69 2.88
C TYR A 128 2.42 10.48 1.37
N ASP A 129 1.43 9.72 0.91
CA ASP A 129 1.13 9.53 -0.50
C ASP A 129 0.49 10.78 -1.13
N THR A 130 0.10 10.68 -2.40
CA THR A 130 -0.56 11.76 -3.14
C THR A 130 -1.93 12.14 -2.57
N TYR A 131 -2.53 11.28 -1.76
CA TYR A 131 -3.79 11.51 -1.06
C TYR A 131 -3.59 12.01 0.37
N GLY A 132 -2.34 12.15 0.82
CA GLY A 132 -2.00 12.66 2.15
C GLY A 132 -1.98 11.62 3.26
N TYR A 133 -1.98 10.31 2.96
CA TYR A 133 -1.95 9.23 3.93
C TYR A 133 -0.57 8.57 4.01
N ASP A 134 -0.15 8.19 5.21
CA ASP A 134 1.10 7.46 5.44
C ASP A 134 1.01 5.98 5.00
N ILE A 135 2.13 5.26 5.08
CA ILE A 135 2.19 3.81 4.79
C ILE A 135 1.20 2.97 5.63
N SER A 136 0.73 3.49 6.77
CA SER A 136 -0.29 2.85 7.60
C SER A 136 -1.72 3.25 7.22
N GLY A 137 -1.88 4.13 6.23
CA GLY A 137 -3.16 4.65 5.77
C GLY A 137 -3.73 5.79 6.63
N TYR A 138 -2.89 6.53 7.36
CA TYR A 138 -3.32 7.64 8.23
C TYR A 138 -2.79 8.99 7.74
N ASP A 139 -3.64 10.00 7.77
CA ASP A 139 -3.28 11.37 7.43
C ASP A 139 -2.29 11.98 8.45
N ARG A 140 -1.86 13.22 8.20
CA ARG A 140 -0.99 13.99 9.12
C ARG A 140 -1.58 14.17 10.53
N GLN A 141 -2.90 14.07 10.65
CA GLN A 141 -3.61 14.19 11.91
C GLN A 141 -3.80 12.84 12.62
N GLY A 142 -3.36 11.75 11.99
CA GLY A 142 -3.46 10.40 12.51
C GLY A 142 -4.83 9.75 12.31
N TYR A 143 -5.61 10.18 11.32
CA TYR A 143 -6.92 9.61 10.95
C TYR A 143 -6.86 8.88 9.61
N ASP A 144 -7.53 7.74 9.52
CA ASP A 144 -7.67 6.99 8.28
C ASP A 144 -8.60 7.72 7.30
N ILE A 145 -8.70 7.20 6.08
CA ILE A 145 -9.60 7.72 5.04
C ILE A 145 -11.08 7.77 5.47
N ARG A 146 -11.46 7.06 6.54
CA ARG A 146 -12.82 7.05 7.09
C ARG A 146 -12.95 7.99 8.30
N GLY A 147 -11.91 8.75 8.65
CA GLY A 147 -11.89 9.69 9.75
C GLY A 147 -11.73 9.06 11.14
N TYR A 148 -11.13 7.87 11.25
CA TYR A 148 -10.87 7.17 12.50
C TYR A 148 -9.37 7.09 12.79
N ASN A 149 -8.98 7.37 14.03
CA ASN A 149 -7.59 7.27 14.44
C ASN A 149 -7.12 5.81 14.56
N ARG A 150 -5.83 5.62 14.86
CA ARG A 150 -5.23 4.27 15.06
C ARG A 150 -5.91 3.43 16.14
N CYS A 151 -6.61 4.08 17.08
CA CYS A 151 -7.39 3.42 18.13
C CYS A 151 -8.84 3.09 17.68
N GLY A 152 -9.21 3.43 16.44
CA GLY A 152 -10.52 3.17 15.87
C GLY A 152 -11.59 4.19 16.27
N TYR A 153 -11.22 5.39 16.74
CA TYR A 153 -12.14 6.44 17.16
C TYR A 153 -12.05 7.67 16.25
N ASN A 154 -13.21 8.24 15.92
CA ASN A 154 -13.25 9.50 15.18
C ASN A 154 -12.91 10.70 16.08
N LYS A 155 -12.82 11.89 15.48
CA LYS A 155 -12.56 13.16 16.18
C LYS A 155 -13.52 13.46 17.33
N ARG A 156 -14.72 12.85 17.32
CA ARG A 156 -15.76 12.99 18.35
C ARG A 156 -15.70 11.89 19.42
N GLY A 157 -14.71 10.99 19.36
CA GLY A 157 -14.52 9.89 20.30
C GLY A 157 -15.44 8.68 20.09
N TYR A 158 -16.14 8.60 18.95
CA TYR A 158 -16.98 7.44 18.62
C TYR A 158 -16.19 6.43 17.79
N ASN A 159 -16.35 5.14 18.13
CA ASN A 159 -15.79 4.06 17.32
C ASN A 159 -16.60 3.85 16.03
N ARG A 160 -16.15 2.90 15.20
CA ARG A 160 -16.81 2.58 13.93
C ARG A 160 -18.24 2.06 14.08
N GLN A 161 -18.60 1.56 15.26
CA GLN A 161 -19.95 1.11 15.63
C GLN A 161 -20.81 2.23 16.26
N GLY A 162 -20.29 3.47 16.36
CA GLY A 162 -21.02 4.59 16.97
C GLY A 162 -21.03 4.59 18.50
N TYR A 163 -20.14 3.82 19.15
CA TYR A 163 -19.99 3.76 20.60
C TYR A 163 -18.82 4.63 21.08
N ASN A 164 -19.05 5.41 22.16
CA ASN A 164 -18.02 6.21 22.83
C ASN A 164 -17.87 5.71 24.28
N PRO A 165 -16.75 5.06 24.66
CA PRO A 165 -16.55 4.52 26.00
C PRO A 165 -16.48 5.57 27.11
N ASN A 166 -16.30 6.84 26.76
CA ASN A 166 -16.25 7.96 27.72
C ASN A 166 -17.62 8.63 27.94
N ILE A 167 -18.68 8.20 27.23
CA ILE A 167 -20.04 8.74 27.35
C ILE A 167 -21.03 7.56 27.49
N PRO A 168 -21.21 6.98 28.69
CA PRO A 168 -22.16 5.89 28.89
C PRO A 168 -23.62 6.32 28.75
N SER A 169 -23.91 7.62 28.86
CA SER A 169 -25.24 8.20 28.62
C SER A 169 -25.11 9.68 28.19
N PRO A 170 -25.88 10.17 27.20
CA PRO A 170 -25.75 11.53 26.65
C PRO A 170 -26.08 12.72 27.59
N SER A 171 -26.32 12.54 28.89
CA SER A 171 -26.82 13.61 29.77
C SER A 171 -25.83 14.24 30.77
N ASP A 172 -24.70 13.62 31.11
CA ASP A 172 -23.94 14.02 32.31
C ASP A 172 -22.50 14.46 31.97
N SER A 173 -22.35 15.66 31.41
CA SER A 173 -21.08 16.16 30.85
C SER A 173 -20.25 17.12 31.74
N TYR A 174 -20.42 17.19 33.06
CA TYR A 174 -19.73 18.24 33.84
C TYR A 174 -18.89 17.87 35.08
N ASN A 175 -18.87 16.62 35.58
CA ASN A 175 -18.21 16.34 36.87
C ASN A 175 -17.29 15.10 36.93
N ASN A 176 -16.68 14.66 35.83
CA ASN A 176 -15.71 13.55 35.87
C ASN A 176 -14.24 14.04 35.83
N PRO A 177 -13.46 13.91 36.94
CA PRO A 177 -12.07 14.35 37.00
C PRO A 177 -11.09 13.56 36.09
N LEU A 178 -11.46 12.35 35.64
CA LEU A 178 -10.65 11.56 34.70
C LEU A 178 -10.72 12.13 33.27
N ALA A 179 -11.79 12.86 32.93
CA ALA A 179 -11.87 13.61 31.69
C ALA A 179 -10.83 14.75 31.66
N CYS A 180 -10.45 15.33 32.80
CA CYS A 180 -9.43 16.39 32.87
C CYS A 180 -7.98 15.90 32.65
N LYS A 181 -7.68 14.60 32.80
CA LYS A 181 -6.35 14.05 32.47
C LYS A 181 -6.21 13.70 30.98
N LEU A 182 -7.28 13.22 30.35
CA LEU A 182 -7.34 13.01 28.90
C LEU A 182 -7.52 14.34 28.13
N ASN A 183 -8.27 15.30 28.68
CA ASN A 183 -8.41 16.63 28.10
C ASN A 183 -7.20 17.55 28.31
N ARG A 184 -6.20 17.17 29.12
CA ARG A 184 -4.89 17.84 29.13
C ARG A 184 -3.99 17.44 27.96
N ILE A 185 -4.27 16.33 27.28
CA ILE A 185 -3.66 16.01 25.98
C ILE A 185 -4.48 16.65 24.85
N ASN A 186 -5.79 16.85 25.05
CA ASN A 186 -6.64 17.68 24.18
C ASN A 186 -6.47 19.20 24.41
N ALA A 187 -5.50 19.65 25.23
CA ALA A 187 -5.19 21.06 25.44
C ALA A 187 -4.43 21.69 24.25
N ASN A 188 -4.75 21.28 23.02
CA ASN A 188 -4.43 22.04 21.81
C ASN A 188 -5.62 22.85 21.30
N ASP A 189 -6.66 23.04 22.13
CA ASP A 189 -7.72 24.06 21.94
C ASP A 189 -7.20 25.52 22.12
N GLN A 190 -5.91 25.73 21.86
CA GLN A 190 -5.27 27.03 21.64
C GLN A 190 -4.64 27.11 20.23
N GLN A 191 -4.76 26.06 19.41
CA GLN A 191 -4.10 26.02 18.11
C GLN A 191 -4.96 26.65 17.01
N TYR A 192 -6.29 26.45 17.00
CA TYR A 192 -7.20 26.90 15.94
C TYR A 192 -8.24 27.92 16.42
N ASP A 193 -8.55 28.92 15.59
CA ASP A 193 -9.55 29.95 15.87
C ASP A 193 -11.00 29.44 15.78
N ASN A 194 -11.98 30.29 16.11
CA ASN A 194 -13.42 29.97 16.01
C ASN A 194 -13.91 29.68 14.57
N LYS A 195 -13.01 29.77 13.58
CA LYS A 195 -13.26 29.45 12.17
C LYS A 195 -12.52 28.18 11.74
N GLY A 196 -11.81 27.51 12.66
CA GLY A 196 -11.12 26.25 12.42
C GLY A 196 -9.71 26.38 11.82
N TYR A 197 -9.04 27.53 11.95
CA TYR A 197 -7.71 27.80 11.37
C TYR A 197 -6.64 28.03 12.43
N ASP A 198 -5.45 27.46 12.23
CA ASP A 198 -4.32 27.55 13.16
C ASP A 198 -3.78 28.99 13.27
N GLN A 199 -2.83 29.24 14.18
CA GLN A 199 -2.15 30.54 14.27
C GLN A 199 -1.47 30.98 12.96
N ASN A 200 -1.18 30.05 12.05
CA ASN A 200 -0.62 30.31 10.73
C ASN A 200 -1.70 30.44 9.63
N GLY A 201 -2.98 30.36 9.99
CA GLY A 201 -4.11 30.51 9.08
C GLY A 201 -4.47 29.25 8.28
N TYR A 202 -4.04 28.06 8.72
CA TYR A 202 -4.32 26.77 8.06
C TYR A 202 -5.31 25.94 8.85
N ASP A 203 -6.26 25.32 8.17
CA ASP A 203 -7.23 24.44 8.78
C ASP A 203 -6.59 23.12 9.26
N GLN A 204 -7.41 22.28 9.86
CA GLN A 204 -7.00 20.97 10.36
C GLN A 204 -6.38 20.09 9.24
N TYR A 205 -6.80 20.27 7.99
CA TYR A 205 -6.29 19.53 6.83
C TYR A 205 -5.02 20.16 6.24
N GLY A 206 -4.53 21.26 6.83
CA GLY A 206 -3.33 21.96 6.40
C GLY A 206 -3.56 22.94 5.25
N TYR A 207 -4.82 23.31 4.96
CA TYR A 207 -5.19 24.26 3.91
C TYR A 207 -5.54 25.63 4.48
N ASP A 208 -5.10 26.69 3.83
CA ASP A 208 -5.45 28.04 4.20
C ASP A 208 -6.94 28.33 3.96
N ARG A 209 -7.40 29.53 4.31
CA ARG A 209 -8.79 29.98 4.09
C ARG A 209 -9.24 29.96 2.63
N TRP A 210 -8.31 29.76 1.70
CA TRP A 210 -8.53 29.72 0.27
C TRP A 210 -8.42 28.30 -0.30
N GLY A 211 -8.20 27.30 0.56
CA GLY A 211 -8.10 25.90 0.17
C GLY A 211 -6.72 25.49 -0.32
N TYR A 212 -5.64 26.20 0.03
CA TYR A 212 -4.27 25.89 -0.41
C TYR A 212 -3.36 25.47 0.73
N ASP A 213 -2.57 24.42 0.51
CA ASP A 213 -1.59 23.91 1.46
C ASP A 213 -0.47 24.93 1.74
N ARG A 214 0.44 24.59 2.66
CA ARG A 214 1.60 25.44 2.98
C ARG A 214 2.54 25.69 1.79
N ASN A 215 2.44 24.89 0.74
CA ASN A 215 3.20 25.05 -0.50
C ASN A 215 2.40 25.81 -1.58
N GLY A 216 1.16 26.22 -1.30
CA GLY A 216 0.30 26.98 -2.21
C GLY A 216 -0.51 26.13 -3.20
N TYR A 217 -0.75 24.85 -2.92
CA TYR A 217 -1.49 23.92 -3.78
C TYR A 217 -2.82 23.47 -3.16
N ASP A 218 -3.86 23.37 -3.98
CA ASP A 218 -5.18 22.88 -3.58
C ASP A 218 -5.18 21.37 -3.32
N GLU A 219 -6.32 20.84 -2.88
CA GLU A 219 -6.52 19.41 -2.63
C GLU A 219 -6.29 18.53 -3.87
N ASN A 220 -6.41 19.11 -5.07
CA ASN A 220 -6.13 18.41 -6.33
C ASN A 220 -4.66 18.56 -6.77
N GLY A 221 -3.82 19.18 -5.95
CA GLY A 221 -2.41 19.40 -6.23
C GLY A 221 -2.12 20.56 -7.18
N PHE A 222 -3.07 21.48 -7.41
CA PHE A 222 -2.91 22.63 -8.29
C PHE A 222 -2.74 23.93 -7.50
N SER A 223 -1.78 24.75 -7.92
CA SER A 223 -1.57 26.07 -7.35
C SER A 223 -2.72 27.01 -7.64
N ARG A 224 -2.74 28.18 -6.98
CA ARG A 224 -3.67 29.29 -7.30
C ARG A 224 -3.69 29.70 -8.77
N TRP A 225 -2.61 29.39 -9.48
CA TRP A 225 -2.46 29.67 -10.91
C TRP A 225 -2.93 28.53 -11.81
N GLY A 226 -3.47 27.45 -11.24
CA GLY A 226 -3.98 26.30 -11.97
C GLY A 226 -2.91 25.31 -12.44
N TYR A 227 -1.68 25.41 -11.93
CA TYR A 227 -0.55 24.54 -12.30
C TYR A 227 -0.17 23.61 -11.16
N ASP A 228 0.13 22.35 -11.48
CA ASP A 228 0.62 21.35 -10.55
C ASP A 228 2.05 21.65 -10.06
N ARG A 229 2.58 20.78 -9.19
CA ARG A 229 3.94 20.91 -8.65
C ARG A 229 5.04 20.81 -9.73
N SER A 230 4.73 20.22 -10.88
CA SER A 230 5.62 20.14 -12.04
C SER A 230 5.49 21.35 -12.97
N GLY A 231 4.57 22.29 -12.69
CA GLY A 231 4.34 23.48 -13.51
C GLY A 231 3.39 23.27 -14.68
N TYR A 232 2.55 22.22 -14.68
CA TYR A 232 1.60 21.89 -15.74
C TYR A 232 0.15 22.07 -15.29
N ASP A 233 -0.70 22.59 -16.18
CA ASP A 233 -2.12 22.78 -15.92
C ASP A 233 -2.88 21.45 -15.92
N LYS A 234 -4.19 21.51 -15.65
CA LYS A 234 -5.08 20.33 -15.69
C LYS A 234 -5.13 19.64 -17.05
N GLN A 235 -4.72 20.32 -18.13
CA GLN A 235 -4.66 19.79 -19.48
C GLN A 235 -3.26 19.23 -19.82
N GLY A 236 -2.31 19.33 -18.88
CA GLY A 236 -0.94 18.82 -19.03
C GLY A 236 0.01 19.80 -19.71
N TYR A 237 -0.32 21.09 -19.80
CA TYR A 237 0.49 22.13 -20.47
C TYR A 237 1.10 23.10 -19.46
N ASN A 238 2.35 23.47 -19.69
CA ASN A 238 3.04 24.47 -18.89
C ASN A 238 2.53 25.89 -19.21
N LYS A 239 3.06 26.88 -18.49
CA LYS A 239 2.69 28.29 -18.70
C LYS A 239 2.98 28.82 -20.11
N SER A 240 3.93 28.20 -20.82
CA SER A 240 4.25 28.53 -22.21
C SER A 240 3.37 27.77 -23.23
N GLY A 241 2.43 26.95 -22.78
CA GLY A 241 1.52 26.20 -23.65
C GLY A 241 2.07 24.86 -24.15
N TYR A 242 3.17 24.37 -23.59
CA TYR A 242 3.81 23.12 -24.00
C TYR A 242 3.58 21.98 -22.99
N SER A 243 3.33 20.79 -23.51
CA SER A 243 3.16 19.56 -22.74
C SER A 243 4.45 19.12 -22.06
N ARG A 244 4.38 18.10 -21.21
CA ARG A 244 5.57 17.45 -20.61
C ARG A 244 6.57 16.93 -21.65
N TYR A 245 6.10 16.68 -22.87
CA TYR A 245 6.92 16.21 -23.99
C TYR A 245 7.48 17.35 -24.85
N GLY A 246 7.22 18.61 -24.49
CA GLY A 246 7.73 19.78 -25.20
C GLY A 246 6.91 20.22 -26.40
N PHE A 247 5.72 19.63 -26.62
CA PHE A 247 4.83 19.96 -27.74
C PHE A 247 3.61 20.77 -27.30
N ASP A 248 3.20 21.73 -28.10
CA ASP A 248 2.00 22.52 -27.92
C ASP A 248 0.73 21.70 -28.21
N LYS A 249 -0.44 22.36 -28.13
CA LYS A 249 -1.73 21.70 -28.38
C LYS A 249 -1.93 21.22 -29.82
N ASN A 250 -1.16 21.75 -30.75
CA ASN A 250 -1.18 21.38 -32.16
C ASN A 250 -0.13 20.29 -32.47
N GLY A 251 0.68 19.90 -31.48
CA GLY A 251 1.69 18.85 -31.62
C GLY A 251 3.07 19.37 -32.05
N TYR A 252 3.34 20.67 -32.00
CA TYR A 252 4.61 21.28 -32.41
C TYR A 252 5.44 21.75 -31.23
N ASP A 253 6.75 21.63 -31.34
CA ASP A 253 7.71 22.05 -30.32
C ASP A 253 7.91 23.57 -30.30
N GLY A 254 8.82 24.04 -29.43
CA GLY A 254 9.18 25.46 -29.30
C GLY A 254 9.75 26.09 -30.57
N GLU A 255 10.12 25.28 -31.55
CA GLU A 255 10.74 25.69 -32.81
C GLU A 255 9.78 25.47 -34.01
N GLY A 256 8.56 25.00 -33.76
CA GLY A 256 7.53 24.81 -34.78
C GLY A 256 7.60 23.45 -35.49
N TYR A 257 8.25 22.44 -34.90
CA TYR A 257 8.38 21.10 -35.48
C TYR A 257 7.60 20.06 -34.69
N ASP A 258 6.95 19.13 -35.39
CA ASP A 258 6.22 18.03 -34.78
C ASP A 258 7.16 16.93 -34.23
N GLN A 259 6.57 15.88 -33.65
CA GLN A 259 7.33 14.72 -33.13
C GLN A 259 8.13 13.95 -34.20
N TYR A 260 7.86 14.20 -35.49
CA TYR A 260 8.56 13.63 -36.63
C TYR A 260 9.58 14.60 -37.24
N CYS A 261 9.83 15.74 -36.58
CA CYS A 261 10.74 16.80 -36.99
C CYS A 261 10.31 17.56 -38.25
N TYR A 262 9.01 17.62 -38.56
CA TYR A 262 8.45 18.39 -39.67
C TYR A 262 7.69 19.63 -39.18
N ASP A 263 7.81 20.73 -39.90
CA ASP A 263 7.01 21.93 -39.68
C ASP A 263 5.55 21.75 -40.18
N GLU A 264 4.70 22.75 -39.96
CA GLU A 264 3.29 22.72 -40.38
C GLU A 264 3.11 22.58 -41.91
N GLU A 265 4.13 22.92 -42.69
CA GLU A 265 4.14 22.78 -44.15
C GLU A 265 4.71 21.43 -44.62
N GLY A 266 5.16 20.57 -43.69
CA GLY A 266 5.72 19.25 -43.98
C GLY A 266 7.22 19.25 -44.29
N TYR A 267 7.97 20.30 -43.92
CA TYR A 267 9.40 20.40 -44.16
C TYR A 267 10.21 20.15 -42.88
N GLY A 268 11.27 19.37 -43.02
CA GLY A 268 12.22 19.08 -41.95
C GLY A 268 13.00 20.31 -41.50
N ARG A 269 13.72 20.17 -40.39
CA ARG A 269 14.65 21.19 -39.86
C ARG A 269 15.77 21.58 -40.83
N ASP A 270 16.04 20.71 -41.80
CA ASP A 270 16.98 20.92 -42.89
C ASP A 270 16.35 21.60 -44.13
N GLY A 271 15.06 21.91 -44.08
CA GLY A 271 14.32 22.60 -45.14
C GLY A 271 13.78 21.70 -46.24
N TYR A 272 13.80 20.37 -46.08
CA TYR A 272 13.36 19.40 -47.08
C TYR A 272 12.15 18.59 -46.60
N ASP A 273 11.22 18.28 -47.51
CA ASP A 273 10.09 17.37 -47.24
C ASP A 273 10.55 15.91 -47.09
N ASP A 274 9.60 15.02 -46.79
CA ASP A 274 9.85 13.58 -46.65
C ASP A 274 10.32 12.90 -47.95
N GLU A 275 10.08 13.55 -49.09
CA GLU A 275 10.57 13.16 -50.41
C GLU A 275 11.94 13.77 -50.76
N GLY A 276 12.50 14.63 -49.89
CA GLY A 276 13.82 15.24 -50.05
C GLY A 276 13.85 16.49 -50.92
N TYR A 277 12.73 17.19 -51.09
CA TYR A 277 12.62 18.44 -51.86
C TYR A 277 12.44 19.67 -50.96
N ASP A 278 13.07 20.78 -51.32
CA ASP A 278 12.92 22.06 -50.62
C ASP A 278 11.56 22.70 -50.89
N ARG A 279 11.26 23.81 -50.21
CA ARG A 279 10.02 24.58 -50.41
C ARG A 279 9.80 25.10 -51.84
N ASN A 280 10.85 25.13 -52.66
CA ASN A 280 10.78 25.50 -54.07
C ASN A 280 10.60 24.28 -54.99
N GLY A 281 10.53 23.07 -54.42
CA GLY A 281 10.34 21.81 -55.11
C GLY A 281 11.63 21.21 -55.70
N TYR A 282 12.82 21.54 -55.18
CA TYR A 282 14.12 21.05 -55.65
C TYR A 282 14.83 20.17 -54.61
N ASP A 283 15.44 19.08 -55.06
CA ASP A 283 16.26 18.21 -54.22
C ASP A 283 17.59 18.89 -53.81
N ARG A 284 18.38 18.22 -52.98
CA ARG A 284 19.70 18.70 -52.54
C ARG A 284 20.69 18.94 -53.69
N ASP A 285 20.47 18.32 -54.84
CA ASP A 285 21.28 18.50 -56.05
C ASP A 285 20.75 19.64 -56.94
N GLY A 286 19.65 20.31 -56.54
CA GLY A 286 19.04 21.42 -57.26
C GLY A 286 18.11 20.98 -58.39
N TYR A 287 17.57 19.76 -58.36
CA TYR A 287 16.66 19.23 -59.38
C TYR A 287 15.24 19.04 -58.84
N ASN A 288 14.25 19.43 -59.63
CA ASN A 288 12.85 19.21 -59.27
C ASN A 288 12.42 17.75 -59.41
N ARG A 289 11.19 17.45 -59.01
CA ARG A 289 10.57 16.11 -59.11
C ARG A 289 10.54 15.51 -60.53
N HIS A 290 10.79 16.31 -61.57
CA HIS A 290 10.94 15.88 -62.96
C HIS A 290 12.41 15.76 -63.41
N GLY A 291 13.36 15.84 -62.47
CA GLY A 291 14.79 15.79 -62.73
C GLY A 291 15.32 17.01 -63.48
N ARG A 292 14.73 18.19 -63.33
CA ARG A 292 15.17 19.44 -64.00
C ARG A 292 15.68 20.49 -63.02
N ASP A 293 16.79 21.13 -63.36
CA ASP A 293 17.33 22.26 -62.58
C ASP A 293 16.50 23.54 -62.79
N SER A 294 16.82 24.60 -62.04
CA SER A 294 16.14 25.91 -62.14
C SER A 294 16.30 26.59 -63.51
N ALA A 295 17.22 26.13 -64.36
CA ALA A 295 17.40 26.55 -65.74
C ALA A 295 16.73 25.61 -66.76
N GLY A 296 16.02 24.58 -66.31
CA GLY A 296 15.28 23.61 -67.13
C GLY A 296 16.13 22.46 -67.70
N LYS A 297 17.40 22.32 -67.32
CA LYS A 297 18.29 21.24 -67.75
C LYS A 297 18.01 19.95 -66.98
N THR A 298 17.98 18.82 -67.69
CA THR A 298 17.77 17.50 -67.09
C THR A 298 19.03 16.96 -66.40
N ARG A 299 18.83 16.27 -65.27
CA ARG A 299 19.86 15.56 -64.51
C ARG A 299 20.63 14.60 -65.42
N TYR A 300 21.96 14.73 -65.44
CA TYR A 300 22.82 13.79 -66.17
C TYR A 300 22.95 12.51 -65.36
N VAL A 301 22.21 11.48 -65.74
CA VAL A 301 22.42 10.11 -65.23
C VAL A 301 23.57 9.51 -66.06
N LYS A 302 24.71 9.26 -65.43
CA LYS A 302 25.83 8.51 -66.03
C LYS A 302 25.63 7.02 -65.86
#